data_AF-A0A7J9TNF7-F1
#
_entry.id   AF-A0A7J9TNF7-F1
#
_cell.length_a   1.000
_cell.length_b   1.000
_cell.length_c   1.000
_cell.angle_alpha   90.00
_cell.angle_beta   90.00
_cell.angle_gamma   90.00
#
_symmetry.space_group_name_H-M   'P 1'
#
loop_
_entity.id
_entity.type
_entity.pdbx_description
1 polymer ?
#
loop_
_entity_poly.entity_id
_entity_poly.type
_entity_poly.pdbx_seq_one_letter_code
_entity_poly.pdbx_strand_id
1 'polypeptide(L)'
;MDNKLAIAIIFSLLLASTVLWMASAGTNKSEKDGLPKSLDQHYEHGPIYLYEMYELGESMVGITVNIQQNDITNATRSFEVFAQEYDDSSLMVPEWRGYYKPNDVRKMGDALDAGNIPGVFAAMGEVGETCARCHVDTMPDVYNKYYWNDFRNVENVEIDTPEGPKPWVEAKMKYLLTGFDGIGINIKQGNQSNAERSFNMFETMFDNMADACGSCHDSEPKYYISDDIQTMIDDMGSNITAGNLSNAEIIRHDIGDSCHRCHIIHIPPQYAKLDGK
;
A
#
# COMPACT_ATOMS: atom_id res chain seq x y z
N MET A 1 48.43 3.04 24.10
CA MET A 1 47.61 3.34 22.91
C MET A 1 46.70 4.48 23.28
N ASP A 2 46.89 5.65 22.67
CA ASP A 2 46.12 6.85 23.01
C ASP A 2 44.63 6.62 22.72
N ASN A 3 43.78 6.98 23.69
CA ASN A 3 42.31 6.89 23.58
C ASN A 3 41.75 7.60 22.33
N LYS A 4 42.50 8.55 21.76
CA LYS A 4 42.15 9.24 20.52
C LYS A 4 42.25 8.33 19.28
N LEU A 5 43.19 7.38 19.27
CA LEU A 5 43.37 6.43 18.17
C LEU A 5 42.29 5.33 18.18
N ALA A 6 41.88 4.88 19.38
CA ALA A 6 40.80 3.91 19.53
C ALA A 6 39.43 4.48 19.13
N ILE A 7 39.14 5.73 19.50
CA ILE A 7 37.89 6.42 19.13
C ILE A 7 37.82 6.68 17.62
N ALA A 8 38.93 7.04 16.96
CA ALA A 8 38.98 7.26 15.52
C ALA A 8 38.74 5.96 14.70
N ILE A 9 39.22 4.82 15.19
CA ILE A 9 39.02 3.51 14.54
C ILE A 9 37.55 3.06 14.68
N ILE A 10 36.94 3.26 15.85
CA ILE A 10 35.52 2.93 16.09
C ILE A 10 34.59 3.80 15.22
N PHE A 11 34.85 5.10 15.11
CA PHE A 11 34.06 5.98 14.23
C PHE A 11 34.22 5.63 12.73
N SER A 12 35.41 5.23 12.30
CA SER A 12 35.66 4.82 10.91
C SER A 12 34.98 3.48 10.56
N LEU A 13 34.91 2.53 11.50
CA LEU A 13 34.19 1.27 11.32
C LEU A 13 32.67 1.47 11.29
N LEU A 14 32.13 2.39 12.11
CA LEU A 14 30.71 2.75 12.10
C LEU A 14 30.31 3.43 10.78
N LEU A 15 31.12 4.34 10.26
CA LEU A 15 30.89 4.99 8.95
C LEU A 15 31.03 4.00 7.77
N ALA A 16 31.95 3.02 7.86
CA ALA A 16 32.05 1.97 6.84
C ALA A 16 30.81 1.05 6.84
N SER A 17 30.24 0.76 8.02
CA SER A 17 29.04 -0.08 8.13
C SER A 17 27.76 0.59 7.59
N THR A 18 27.62 1.91 7.72
CA THR A 18 26.46 2.65 7.20
C THR A 18 26.55 2.86 5.69
N VAL A 19 27.75 3.04 5.13
CA VAL A 19 27.96 3.11 3.68
C VAL A 19 27.72 1.74 3.02
N LEU A 20 28.07 0.64 3.70
CA LEU A 20 27.78 -0.71 3.20
C LEU A 20 26.28 -1.04 3.24
N TRP A 21 25.53 -0.51 4.22
CA TRP A 21 24.07 -0.63 4.26
C TRP A 21 23.40 0.18 3.15
N MET A 22 23.87 1.40 2.86
CA MET A 22 23.37 2.21 1.74
C MET A 22 23.74 1.63 0.35
N ALA A 23 24.87 0.91 0.24
CA ALA A 23 25.21 0.18 -0.99
C ALA A 23 24.44 -1.14 -1.14
N SER A 24 23.83 -1.65 -0.06
CA SER A 24 22.90 -2.79 -0.07
C SER A 24 21.43 -2.40 -0.16
N ALA A 25 21.12 -1.10 -0.28
CA ALA A 25 19.85 -0.65 -0.85
C ALA A 25 19.88 -1.06 -2.33
N GLY A 26 19.62 -2.35 -2.54
CA GLY A 26 19.57 -2.97 -3.83
C GLY A 26 18.72 -2.10 -4.73
N THR A 27 19.29 -1.77 -5.88
CA THR A 27 18.56 -1.38 -7.08
C THR A 27 17.18 -2.03 -7.05
N ASN A 28 16.11 -1.23 -6.99
CA ASN A 28 14.74 -1.72 -7.04
C ASN A 28 14.66 -2.79 -8.13
N LYS A 29 14.58 -4.06 -7.69
CA LYS A 29 14.66 -5.24 -8.55
C LYS A 29 13.44 -5.33 -9.47
N SER A 30 12.44 -4.47 -9.24
CA SER A 30 11.22 -4.40 -10.03
C SER A 30 11.52 -4.12 -11.51
N GLU A 31 12.61 -3.42 -11.86
CA GLU A 31 12.80 -2.97 -13.24
C GLU A 31 13.22 -4.02 -14.28
N LYS A 32 13.62 -5.26 -13.92
CA LYS A 32 14.31 -6.16 -14.88
C LYS A 32 13.62 -7.45 -15.33
N ASP A 33 12.77 -8.09 -14.53
CA ASP A 33 12.27 -9.43 -14.90
C ASP A 33 10.75 -9.52 -15.14
N GLY A 34 9.97 -8.51 -14.74
CA GLY A 34 8.50 -8.51 -14.89
C GLY A 34 7.83 -9.68 -14.15
N LEU A 35 6.50 -9.69 -14.11
CA LEU A 35 5.77 -10.85 -13.57
C LEU A 35 5.79 -12.03 -14.55
N PRO A 36 5.90 -13.29 -14.06
CA PRO A 36 5.81 -14.45 -14.92
C PRO A 36 4.51 -14.50 -15.71
N LYS A 37 4.58 -14.84 -17.01
CA LYS A 37 3.38 -14.96 -17.86
C LYS A 37 2.46 -16.10 -17.43
N SER A 38 2.99 -17.11 -16.74
CA SER A 38 2.22 -18.21 -16.14
C SER A 38 1.22 -17.73 -15.09
N LEU A 39 1.40 -16.52 -14.54
CA LEU A 39 0.49 -15.92 -13.58
C LEU A 39 -0.80 -15.40 -14.24
N ASP A 40 -0.72 -14.94 -15.48
CA ASP A 40 -1.81 -14.21 -16.17
C ASP A 40 -3.10 -15.04 -16.24
N GLN A 41 -2.99 -16.35 -16.51
CA GLN A 41 -4.12 -17.28 -16.60
C GLN A 41 -4.95 -17.34 -15.30
N HIS A 42 -4.33 -17.06 -14.14
CA HIS A 42 -5.00 -17.08 -12.84
C HIS A 42 -5.74 -15.78 -12.51
N TYR A 43 -5.77 -14.84 -13.45
CA TYR A 43 -6.44 -13.54 -13.34
C TYR A 43 -7.43 -13.26 -14.48
N GLU A 44 -7.46 -14.09 -15.54
CA GLU A 44 -8.36 -13.90 -16.69
C GLU A 44 -9.85 -13.98 -16.32
N HIS A 45 -10.20 -14.76 -15.30
CA HIS A 45 -11.59 -15.02 -14.89
C HIS A 45 -11.83 -14.68 -13.41
N GLY A 46 -11.09 -13.69 -12.90
CA GLY A 46 -11.06 -13.31 -11.50
C GLY A 46 -9.75 -13.73 -10.81
N PRO A 47 -9.52 -13.29 -9.56
CA PRO A 47 -8.21 -13.40 -8.91
C PRO A 47 -8.00 -14.76 -8.25
N ILE A 48 -7.99 -15.83 -9.05
CA ILE A 48 -7.90 -17.23 -8.57
C ILE A 48 -6.67 -17.42 -7.68
N TYR A 49 -5.50 -16.96 -8.13
CA TYR A 49 -4.27 -17.08 -7.35
C TYR A 49 -4.38 -16.46 -5.95
N LEU A 50 -5.09 -15.34 -5.80
CA LEU A 50 -5.29 -14.71 -4.49
C LEU A 50 -6.19 -15.55 -3.58
N TYR A 51 -7.23 -16.18 -4.13
CA TYR A 51 -8.10 -17.05 -3.35
C TYR A 51 -7.35 -18.28 -2.83
N GLU A 52 -6.51 -18.91 -3.66
CA GLU A 52 -5.65 -20.03 -3.22
C GLU A 52 -4.67 -19.58 -2.12
N MET A 53 -4.11 -18.35 -2.21
CA MET A 53 -3.29 -17.79 -1.13
C MET A 53 -4.07 -17.56 0.16
N TYR A 54 -5.37 -17.26 0.09
CA TYR A 54 -6.22 -17.16 1.28
C TYR A 54 -6.47 -18.52 1.92
N GLU A 55 -6.75 -19.55 1.14
CA GLU A 55 -6.94 -20.92 1.63
C GLU A 55 -5.65 -21.48 2.26
N LEU A 56 -4.50 -21.20 1.64
CA LEU A 56 -3.18 -21.51 2.18
C LEU A 56 -2.92 -20.78 3.51
N GLY A 57 -3.25 -19.49 3.59
CA GLY A 57 -3.09 -18.70 4.81
C GLY A 57 -4.02 -19.14 5.93
N GLU A 58 -5.28 -19.42 5.62
CA GLU A 58 -6.29 -19.88 6.57
C GLU A 58 -5.88 -21.21 7.21
N SER A 59 -5.47 -22.18 6.40
CA SER A 59 -5.04 -23.50 6.88
C SER A 59 -3.79 -23.40 7.77
N MET A 60 -2.80 -22.58 7.40
CA MET A 60 -1.62 -22.31 8.24
C MET A 60 -1.99 -21.72 9.61
N VAL A 61 -2.86 -20.70 9.63
CA VAL A 61 -3.34 -20.07 10.86
C VAL A 61 -4.19 -21.05 11.67
N GLY A 62 -4.97 -21.91 11.00
CA GLY A 62 -5.77 -22.98 11.61
C GLY A 62 -4.94 -23.92 12.49
N ILE A 63 -3.72 -24.28 12.08
CA ILE A 63 -2.79 -25.07 12.91
C ILE A 63 -2.57 -24.38 14.26
N THR A 64 -2.23 -23.08 14.23
CA THR A 64 -1.93 -22.30 15.43
C THR A 64 -3.14 -22.12 16.33
N VAL A 65 -4.28 -21.74 15.75
CA VAL A 65 -5.54 -21.54 16.50
C VAL A 65 -5.94 -22.82 17.21
N ASN A 66 -5.90 -23.96 16.52
CA ASN A 66 -6.26 -25.25 17.10
C ASN A 66 -5.28 -25.70 18.19
N ILE A 67 -3.97 -25.52 18.00
CA ILE A 67 -2.96 -25.79 19.06
C ILE A 67 -3.25 -24.96 20.32
N GLN A 68 -3.54 -23.67 20.16
CA GLN A 68 -3.85 -22.77 21.29
C GLN A 68 -5.11 -23.19 22.04
N GLN A 69 -6.06 -23.82 21.35
CA GLN A 69 -7.28 -24.38 21.92
C GLN A 69 -7.10 -25.80 22.49
N ASN A 70 -5.88 -26.36 22.42
CA ASN A 70 -5.56 -27.75 22.74
C ASN A 70 -6.33 -28.77 21.88
N ASP A 71 -6.80 -28.38 20.70
CA ASP A 71 -7.46 -29.25 19.73
C ASP A 71 -6.45 -29.79 18.71
N ILE A 72 -5.65 -30.76 19.16
CA ILE A 72 -4.59 -31.33 18.31
C ILE A 72 -5.18 -32.04 17.08
N THR A 73 -6.37 -32.64 17.19
CA THR A 73 -7.02 -33.30 16.06
C THR A 73 -7.34 -32.33 14.94
N ASN A 74 -7.91 -31.15 15.24
CA ASN A 74 -8.15 -30.14 14.22
C ASN A 74 -6.86 -29.41 13.80
N ALA A 75 -5.84 -29.32 14.65
CA ALA A 75 -4.53 -28.83 14.24
C ALA A 75 -3.90 -29.75 13.17
N THR A 76 -3.97 -31.07 13.35
CA THR A 76 -3.51 -32.04 12.34
C THR A 76 -4.29 -31.92 11.04
N ARG A 77 -5.63 -31.81 11.10
CA ARG A 77 -6.44 -31.57 9.90
C ARG A 77 -6.08 -30.28 9.18
N SER A 78 -5.83 -29.20 9.92
CA SER A 78 -5.40 -27.92 9.35
C SER A 78 -4.03 -28.05 8.69
N PHE A 79 -3.12 -28.82 9.29
CA PHE A 79 -1.80 -29.11 8.69
C PHE A 79 -1.92 -29.92 7.40
N GLU A 80 -2.78 -30.93 7.34
CA GLU A 80 -3.00 -31.73 6.13
C GLU A 80 -3.48 -30.85 4.97
N VAL A 81 -4.46 -29.97 5.23
CA VAL A 81 -4.92 -28.99 4.24
C VAL A 81 -3.78 -28.04 3.85
N PHE A 82 -3.09 -27.46 4.83
CA PHE A 82 -1.97 -26.55 4.57
C PHE A 82 -0.88 -27.19 3.70
N ALA A 83 -0.49 -28.43 3.99
CA ALA A 83 0.53 -29.13 3.24
C ALA A 83 0.11 -29.39 1.79
N GLN A 84 -1.16 -29.74 1.57
CA GLN A 84 -1.73 -29.91 0.23
C GLN A 84 -1.75 -28.58 -0.53
N GLU A 85 -2.33 -27.53 0.06
CA GLU A 85 -2.40 -26.20 -0.56
C GLU A 85 -1.03 -25.61 -0.86
N TYR A 86 -0.04 -25.87 0.01
CA TYR A 86 1.33 -25.40 -0.19
C TYR A 86 1.98 -26.05 -1.41
N ASP A 87 1.76 -27.35 -1.60
CA ASP A 87 2.27 -28.07 -2.76
C ASP A 87 1.52 -27.66 -4.03
N ASP A 88 0.19 -27.53 -3.99
CA ASP A 88 -0.63 -27.12 -5.14
C ASP A 88 -0.32 -25.68 -5.57
N SER A 89 -0.23 -24.75 -4.62
CA SER A 89 0.20 -23.37 -4.86
C SER A 89 1.59 -23.29 -5.50
N SER A 90 2.50 -24.20 -5.15
CA SER A 90 3.86 -24.25 -5.74
C SER A 90 3.87 -24.60 -7.23
N LEU A 91 2.77 -25.16 -7.74
CA LEU A 91 2.60 -25.57 -9.13
C LEU A 91 1.89 -24.50 -9.97
N MET A 92 1.14 -23.59 -9.35
CA MET A 92 0.39 -22.54 -10.07
C MET A 92 1.30 -21.59 -10.83
N VAL A 93 2.45 -21.22 -10.24
CA VAL A 93 3.45 -20.32 -10.83
C VAL A 93 4.81 -21.02 -10.78
N PRO A 94 5.16 -21.84 -11.79
CA PRO A 94 6.37 -22.66 -11.77
C PRO A 94 7.66 -21.87 -11.53
N GLU A 95 7.71 -20.62 -12.00
CA GLU A 95 8.82 -19.68 -11.83
C GLU A 95 9.06 -19.31 -10.35
N TRP A 96 8.04 -19.40 -9.51
CA TRP A 96 8.11 -19.10 -8.08
C TRP A 96 8.31 -20.33 -7.20
N ARG A 97 8.40 -21.52 -7.79
CA ARG A 97 8.64 -22.77 -7.04
C ARG A 97 9.89 -22.71 -6.15
N GLY A 98 10.87 -21.87 -6.48
CA GLY A 98 12.07 -21.62 -5.67
C GLY A 98 11.79 -21.02 -4.29
N TYR A 99 10.67 -20.32 -4.10
CA TYR A 99 10.23 -19.82 -2.79
C TYR A 99 9.79 -20.96 -1.88
N TYR A 100 9.08 -21.95 -2.43
CA TYR A 100 8.53 -23.08 -1.69
C TYR A 100 9.63 -24.03 -1.21
N LYS A 101 9.61 -24.32 0.09
CA LYS A 101 10.46 -25.31 0.80
C LYS A 101 9.61 -26.43 1.39
N PRO A 102 9.24 -27.46 0.60
CA PRO A 102 8.44 -28.59 1.10
C PRO A 102 9.08 -29.34 2.28
N ASN A 103 10.41 -29.29 2.41
CA ASN A 103 11.10 -29.91 3.54
C ASN A 103 10.72 -29.24 4.88
N ASP A 104 10.48 -27.93 4.88
CA ASP A 104 10.18 -27.20 6.11
C ASP A 104 8.72 -27.45 6.55
N VAL A 105 7.81 -27.61 5.57
CA VAL A 105 6.44 -28.11 5.83
C VAL A 105 6.46 -29.52 6.41
N ARG A 106 7.30 -30.43 5.90
CA ARG A 106 7.41 -31.79 6.46
C ARG A 106 7.92 -31.80 7.91
N LYS A 107 8.89 -30.95 8.25
CA LYS A 107 9.34 -30.81 9.66
C LYS A 107 8.19 -30.39 10.58
N MET A 108 7.27 -29.55 10.09
CA MET A 108 6.10 -29.12 10.85
C MET A 108 5.17 -30.30 11.14
N GLY A 109 4.90 -31.14 10.13
CA GLY A 109 4.12 -32.37 10.29
C GLY A 109 4.78 -33.36 11.26
N ASP A 110 6.08 -33.62 11.08
CA ASP A 110 6.84 -34.51 11.97
C ASP A 110 6.79 -34.03 13.44
N ALA A 111 6.87 -32.71 13.66
CA ALA A 111 6.77 -32.13 14.99
C ALA A 111 5.35 -32.24 15.57
N LEU A 112 4.32 -32.08 14.75
CA LEU A 112 2.92 -32.20 15.16
C LEU A 112 2.58 -33.65 15.56
N ASP A 113 3.02 -34.62 14.75
CA ASP A 113 2.88 -36.06 15.03
C ASP A 113 3.60 -36.47 16.32
N ALA A 114 4.76 -35.88 16.59
CA ALA A 114 5.53 -36.11 17.81
C ALA A 114 4.95 -35.41 19.04
N GLY A 115 3.88 -34.60 18.91
CA GLY A 115 3.36 -33.74 19.98
C GLY A 115 4.35 -32.65 20.42
N ASN A 116 5.36 -32.35 19.60
CA ASN A 116 6.40 -31.36 19.86
C ASN A 116 5.91 -29.96 19.45
N ILE A 117 5.02 -29.37 20.25
CA ILE A 117 4.46 -28.05 19.98
C ILE A 117 5.52 -26.95 19.76
N PRO A 118 6.61 -26.87 20.56
CA PRO A 118 7.71 -25.95 20.25
C PRO A 118 8.34 -26.17 18.86
N GLY A 119 8.47 -27.43 18.45
CA GLY A 119 8.97 -27.80 17.12
C GLY A 119 8.02 -27.39 15.99
N VAL A 120 6.70 -27.48 16.20
CA VAL A 120 5.70 -27.01 15.23
C VAL A 120 5.87 -25.52 14.98
N PHE A 121 5.95 -24.72 16.04
CA PHE A 121 6.12 -23.26 15.90
C PHE A 121 7.46 -22.87 15.28
N ALA A 122 8.54 -23.60 15.58
CA ALA A 122 9.84 -23.36 14.96
C ALA A 122 9.78 -23.62 13.44
N ALA A 123 9.23 -24.76 13.02
CA ALA A 123 9.07 -25.09 11.59
C ALA A 123 8.11 -24.13 10.88
N MET A 124 7.05 -23.69 11.56
CA MET A 124 6.13 -22.67 11.04
C MET A 124 6.81 -21.32 10.82
N GLY A 125 7.78 -20.96 11.68
CA GLY A 125 8.65 -19.80 11.47
C GLY A 125 9.49 -19.92 10.19
N GLU A 126 10.14 -21.07 9.97
CA GLU A 126 10.93 -21.32 8.75
C GLU A 126 10.07 -21.21 7.49
N VAL A 127 8.86 -21.77 7.50
CA VAL A 127 7.90 -21.65 6.39
C VAL A 127 7.44 -20.20 6.22
N GLY A 128 7.11 -19.51 7.31
CA GLY A 128 6.68 -18.11 7.30
C GLY A 128 7.73 -17.17 6.68
N GLU A 129 9.02 -17.42 6.88
CA GLU A 129 10.09 -16.66 6.22
C GLU A 129 10.04 -16.78 4.69
N THR A 130 9.68 -17.96 4.17
CA THR A 130 9.54 -18.17 2.72
C THR A 130 8.33 -17.45 2.15
N CYS A 131 7.20 -17.47 2.86
CA CYS A 131 5.99 -16.71 2.54
C CYS A 131 6.30 -15.22 2.49
N ALA A 132 6.94 -14.70 3.55
CA ALA A 132 7.32 -13.29 3.65
C ALA A 132 8.23 -12.86 2.50
N ARG A 133 9.24 -13.67 2.15
CA ARG A 133 10.15 -13.35 1.04
C ARG A 133 9.41 -13.30 -0.30
N CYS A 134 8.55 -14.29 -0.58
CA CYS A 134 7.74 -14.28 -1.80
C CYS A 134 6.84 -13.04 -1.88
N HIS A 135 6.16 -12.71 -0.78
CA HIS A 135 5.28 -11.55 -0.70
C HIS A 135 6.04 -10.25 -0.92
N VAL A 136 7.19 -10.04 -0.26
CA VAL A 136 8.01 -8.84 -0.45
C VAL A 136 8.49 -8.71 -1.89
N ASP A 137 8.93 -9.82 -2.49
CA ASP A 137 9.52 -9.80 -3.84
C ASP A 137 8.48 -9.63 -4.96
N THR A 138 7.24 -10.09 -4.76
CA THR A 138 6.27 -10.26 -5.87
C THR A 138 4.93 -9.57 -5.67
N MET A 139 4.43 -9.47 -4.43
CA MET A 139 3.09 -8.97 -4.15
C MET A 139 2.89 -7.53 -4.64
N PRO A 140 3.83 -6.57 -4.45
CA PRO A 140 3.66 -5.22 -4.98
C PRO A 140 3.40 -5.19 -6.50
N ASP A 141 4.16 -5.98 -7.26
CA ASP A 141 4.03 -6.05 -8.71
C ASP A 141 2.71 -6.74 -9.12
N VAL A 142 2.28 -7.79 -8.39
CA VAL A 142 0.98 -8.46 -8.61
C VAL A 142 -0.18 -7.50 -8.39
N TYR A 143 -0.17 -6.77 -7.27
CA TYR A 143 -1.17 -5.73 -6.98
C TYR A 143 -1.19 -4.67 -8.06
N ASN A 144 -0.01 -4.23 -8.47
CA ASN A 144 0.14 -3.25 -9.52
C ASN A 144 -0.41 -3.71 -10.87
N LYS A 145 -0.11 -4.94 -11.31
CA LYS A 145 -0.57 -5.46 -12.60
C LYS A 145 -2.07 -5.75 -12.62
N TYR A 146 -2.61 -6.41 -11.60
CA TYR A 146 -3.95 -7.01 -11.68
C TYR A 146 -5.04 -6.28 -10.90
N TYR A 147 -4.70 -5.47 -9.90
CA TYR A 147 -5.68 -4.83 -9.02
C TYR A 147 -5.72 -3.32 -9.15
N TRP A 148 -4.63 -2.71 -9.60
CA TRP A 148 -4.58 -1.28 -9.87
C TRP A 148 -4.92 -0.98 -11.32
N ASN A 149 -5.90 -0.10 -11.51
CA ASN A 149 -6.22 0.49 -12.81
C ASN A 149 -4.98 1.11 -13.46
N ASP A 150 -5.02 1.27 -14.78
CA ASP A 150 -3.94 1.90 -15.51
C ASP A 150 -3.96 3.42 -15.31
N PHE A 151 -3.07 3.91 -14.44
CA PHE A 151 -2.93 5.33 -14.16
C PHE A 151 -2.14 6.11 -15.24
N ARG A 152 -1.61 5.47 -16.30
CA ARG A 152 -0.88 6.17 -17.38
C ARG A 152 -1.76 7.18 -18.09
N ASN A 153 -3.05 6.91 -18.17
CA ASN A 153 -4.03 7.80 -18.78
C ASN A 153 -4.75 8.68 -17.74
N VAL A 154 -4.26 8.78 -16.49
CA VAL A 154 -4.84 9.71 -15.52
C VAL A 154 -4.74 11.16 -16.03
N GLU A 155 -3.75 11.46 -16.86
CA GLU A 155 -3.65 12.74 -17.58
C GLU A 155 -4.82 12.97 -18.56
N ASN A 156 -5.46 11.91 -19.04
CA ASN A 156 -6.64 11.99 -19.91
C ASN A 156 -7.96 12.05 -19.12
N VAL A 157 -7.92 11.93 -17.79
CA VAL A 157 -9.09 12.20 -16.94
C VAL A 157 -9.33 13.70 -16.98
N GLU A 158 -10.43 14.10 -17.60
CA GLU A 158 -10.86 15.49 -17.65
C GLU A 158 -11.61 15.87 -16.38
N ILE A 159 -11.24 17.01 -15.80
CA ILE A 159 -11.94 17.65 -14.68
C ILE A 159 -12.57 18.91 -15.22
N ASP A 160 -13.83 19.15 -14.87
CA ASP A 160 -14.48 20.43 -15.16
C ASP A 160 -13.77 21.55 -14.39
N THR A 161 -13.40 22.62 -15.11
CA THR A 161 -12.77 23.81 -14.53
C THR A 161 -13.51 25.07 -15.00
N PRO A 162 -13.25 26.25 -14.39
CA PRO A 162 -13.82 27.51 -14.86
C PRO A 162 -13.49 27.87 -16.32
N GLU A 163 -12.44 27.29 -16.89
CA GLU A 163 -12.04 27.49 -18.30
C GLU A 163 -12.48 26.34 -19.22
N GLY A 164 -13.37 25.46 -18.74
CA GLY A 164 -13.79 24.23 -19.41
C GLY A 164 -13.02 22.99 -18.93
N PRO A 165 -13.36 21.80 -19.44
CA PRO A 165 -12.70 20.56 -19.07
C PRO A 165 -11.19 20.62 -19.31
N LYS A 166 -10.40 20.14 -18.34
CA LYS A 166 -8.94 20.07 -18.44
C LYS A 166 -8.40 18.73 -17.93
N PRO A 167 -7.26 18.25 -18.47
CA PRO A 167 -6.49 17.16 -17.90
C PRO A 167 -6.30 17.28 -16.37
N TRP A 168 -6.45 16.17 -15.64
CA TRP A 168 -6.28 16.10 -14.18
C TRP A 168 -5.02 16.82 -13.69
N VAL A 169 -3.89 16.62 -14.37
CA VAL A 169 -2.61 17.23 -13.99
C VAL A 169 -2.69 18.76 -14.05
N GLU A 170 -3.30 19.31 -15.11
CA GLU A 170 -3.47 20.75 -15.25
C GLU A 170 -4.51 21.28 -14.26
N ALA A 171 -5.66 20.63 -14.13
CA ALA A 171 -6.74 21.01 -13.23
C ALA A 171 -6.26 21.05 -11.75
N LYS A 172 -5.53 20.00 -11.34
CA LYS A 172 -4.92 19.89 -10.01
C LYS A 172 -3.96 21.04 -9.73
N MET A 173 -2.99 21.27 -10.62
CA MET A 173 -1.95 22.26 -10.41
C MET A 173 -2.50 23.69 -10.46
N LYS A 174 -3.40 23.97 -11.40
CA LYS A 174 -3.89 25.33 -11.66
C LYS A 174 -4.98 25.77 -10.70
N TYR A 175 -5.88 24.87 -10.31
CA TYR A 175 -7.06 25.24 -9.54
C TYR A 175 -7.10 24.59 -8.15
N LEU A 176 -7.00 23.26 -8.04
CA LEU A 176 -7.14 22.57 -6.75
C LEU A 176 -6.03 22.98 -5.75
N LEU A 177 -4.77 22.84 -6.14
CA LEU A 177 -3.62 23.21 -5.29
C LEU A 177 -3.55 24.73 -5.06
N THR A 178 -3.77 25.53 -6.11
CA THR A 178 -3.80 27.00 -5.97
C THR A 178 -4.91 27.46 -5.02
N GLY A 179 -6.06 26.78 -5.02
CA GLY A 179 -7.16 27.05 -4.11
C GLY A 179 -6.75 26.70 -2.68
N PHE A 180 -6.34 25.46 -2.47
CA PHE A 180 -5.98 24.96 -1.15
C PHE A 180 -4.82 25.73 -0.50
N ASP A 181 -3.70 25.90 -1.21
CA ASP A 181 -2.54 26.64 -0.71
C ASP A 181 -2.84 28.14 -0.60
N GLY A 182 -3.67 28.66 -1.50
CA GLY A 182 -4.15 30.03 -1.48
C GLY A 182 -4.90 30.38 -0.20
N ILE A 183 -5.69 29.47 0.35
CA ILE A 183 -6.37 29.66 1.65
C ILE A 183 -5.32 29.96 2.72
N GLY A 184 -4.33 29.08 2.89
CA GLY A 184 -3.29 29.22 3.92
C GLY A 184 -2.41 30.45 3.73
N ILE A 185 -2.05 30.79 2.50
CA ILE A 185 -1.29 32.01 2.19
C ILE A 185 -2.07 33.26 2.60
N ASN A 186 -3.35 33.34 2.23
CA ASN A 186 -4.18 34.50 2.52
C ASN A 186 -4.54 34.61 4.01
N ILE A 187 -4.74 33.49 4.71
CA ILE A 187 -4.89 33.47 6.17
C ILE A 187 -3.65 34.07 6.86
N LYS A 188 -2.44 33.63 6.47
CA LYS A 188 -1.17 34.15 7.02
C LYS A 188 -0.98 35.64 6.79
N GLN A 189 -1.58 36.17 5.73
CA GLN A 189 -1.56 37.60 5.40
C GLN A 189 -2.72 38.40 6.03
N GLY A 190 -3.64 37.74 6.75
CA GLY A 190 -4.84 38.37 7.30
C GLY A 190 -5.85 38.82 6.24
N ASN A 191 -5.76 38.30 5.02
CA ASN A 191 -6.60 38.70 3.90
C ASN A 191 -7.82 37.77 3.76
N GLN A 192 -8.84 38.01 4.59
CA GLN A 192 -10.06 37.20 4.62
C GLN A 192 -10.74 37.10 3.24
N SER A 193 -10.93 38.22 2.53
CA SER A 193 -11.64 38.22 1.23
C SER A 193 -10.91 37.37 0.17
N ASN A 194 -9.58 37.34 0.19
CA ASN A 194 -8.84 36.45 -0.70
C ASN A 194 -8.88 35.00 -0.22
N ALA A 195 -8.88 34.75 1.09
CA ALA A 195 -9.05 33.41 1.63
C ALA A 195 -10.41 32.82 1.22
N GLU A 196 -11.48 33.61 1.24
CA GLU A 196 -12.82 33.22 0.74
C GLU A 196 -12.78 32.86 -0.76
N ARG A 197 -12.09 33.66 -1.58
CA ARG A 197 -11.95 33.36 -3.02
C ARG A 197 -11.15 32.08 -3.28
N SER A 198 -10.07 31.87 -2.53
CA SER A 198 -9.28 30.63 -2.59
C SER A 198 -10.09 29.42 -2.12
N PHE A 199 -10.89 29.58 -1.06
CA PHE A 199 -11.80 28.55 -0.55
C PHE A 199 -12.81 28.10 -1.60
N ASN A 200 -13.57 29.04 -2.19
CA ASN A 200 -14.58 28.71 -3.19
C ASN A 200 -13.98 27.96 -4.40
N MET A 201 -12.75 28.34 -4.79
CA MET A 201 -12.03 27.63 -5.86
C MET A 201 -11.62 26.22 -5.43
N PHE A 202 -11.13 26.05 -4.20
CA PHE A 202 -10.78 24.73 -3.67
C PHE A 202 -12.01 23.81 -3.55
N GLU A 203 -13.08 24.29 -2.93
CA GLU A 203 -14.35 23.56 -2.75
C GLU A 203 -14.89 23.07 -4.09
N THR A 204 -15.07 23.97 -5.05
CA THR A 204 -15.54 23.61 -6.41
C THR A 204 -14.65 22.56 -7.07
N MET A 205 -13.34 22.70 -6.95
CA MET A 205 -12.41 21.76 -7.59
C MET A 205 -12.31 20.42 -6.86
N PHE A 206 -12.55 20.41 -5.55
CA PHE A 206 -12.60 19.20 -4.77
C PHE A 206 -13.82 18.36 -5.15
N ASP A 207 -14.98 19.00 -5.32
CA ASP A 207 -16.20 18.36 -5.82
C ASP A 207 -16.01 17.81 -7.23
N ASN A 208 -15.48 18.62 -8.16
CA ASN A 208 -15.25 18.19 -9.54
C ASN A 208 -14.22 17.04 -9.62
N MET A 209 -13.23 17.01 -8.71
CA MET A 209 -12.32 15.87 -8.57
C MET A 209 -13.06 14.62 -8.09
N ALA A 210 -14.01 14.76 -7.17
CA ALA A 210 -14.77 13.63 -6.63
C ALA A 210 -15.56 12.89 -7.72
N ASP A 211 -16.16 13.64 -8.64
CA ASP A 211 -16.87 13.08 -9.77
C ASP A 211 -15.94 12.27 -10.69
N ALA A 212 -14.73 12.78 -10.92
CA ALA A 212 -13.74 12.10 -11.75
C ALA A 212 -13.22 10.78 -11.13
N CYS A 213 -13.20 10.67 -9.80
CA CYS A 213 -12.89 9.41 -9.12
C CYS A 213 -13.85 8.28 -9.50
N GLY A 214 -15.11 8.60 -9.82
CA GLY A 214 -16.13 7.61 -10.21
C GLY A 214 -15.79 6.84 -11.50
N SER A 215 -14.90 7.37 -12.34
CA SER A 215 -14.40 6.64 -13.53
C SER A 215 -13.57 5.41 -13.21
N CYS A 216 -12.97 5.37 -12.01
CA CYS A 216 -12.12 4.28 -11.52
C CYS A 216 -12.69 3.58 -10.28
N HIS A 217 -13.56 4.25 -9.53
CA HIS A 217 -14.22 3.75 -8.33
C HIS A 217 -15.74 3.64 -8.58
N ASP A 218 -16.11 2.66 -9.39
CA ASP A 218 -17.49 2.41 -9.85
C ASP A 218 -18.30 1.51 -8.89
N SER A 219 -17.68 1.01 -7.82
CA SER A 219 -18.28 0.17 -6.80
C SER A 219 -18.22 0.81 -5.41
N GLU A 220 -19.26 0.58 -4.62
CA GLU A 220 -19.28 0.99 -3.22
C GLU A 220 -18.38 0.09 -2.35
N PRO A 221 -17.74 0.64 -1.30
CA PRO A 221 -17.82 2.05 -0.89
C PRO A 221 -16.73 2.93 -1.51
N LYS A 222 -17.06 4.21 -1.74
CA LYS A 222 -16.10 5.23 -2.19
C LYS A 222 -15.27 5.72 -1.00
N TYR A 223 -14.24 4.97 -0.64
CA TYR A 223 -13.50 5.11 0.64
C TYR A 223 -12.79 6.46 0.90
N TYR A 224 -12.71 7.41 -0.05
CA TYR A 224 -11.73 8.51 0.03
C TYR A 224 -12.30 9.93 -0.11
N ILE A 225 -13.60 10.08 -0.40
CA ILE A 225 -14.31 11.36 -0.32
C ILE A 225 -15.58 11.08 0.47
N SER A 226 -15.40 11.07 1.79
CA SER A 226 -16.44 10.75 2.75
C SER A 226 -17.08 12.01 3.30
N ASP A 227 -18.29 11.86 3.83
CA ASP A 227 -19.10 12.96 4.37
C ASP A 227 -18.38 13.75 5.48
N ASP A 228 -17.46 13.12 6.20
CA ASP A 228 -16.63 13.77 7.22
C ASP A 228 -15.66 14.79 6.60
N ILE A 229 -15.05 14.49 5.45
CA ILE A 229 -14.18 15.43 4.75
C ILE A 229 -14.99 16.59 4.19
N GLN A 230 -16.17 16.32 3.62
CA GLN A 230 -17.04 17.39 3.16
C GLN A 230 -17.45 18.31 4.32
N THR A 231 -17.79 17.74 5.47
CA THR A 231 -18.11 18.51 6.68
C THR A 231 -16.93 19.39 7.11
N MET A 232 -15.70 18.88 7.04
CA MET A 232 -14.50 19.68 7.35
C MET A 232 -14.31 20.83 6.35
N ILE A 233 -14.58 20.60 5.06
CA ILE A 233 -14.51 21.66 4.03
C ILE A 233 -15.55 22.75 4.34
N ASP A 234 -16.80 22.36 4.62
CA ASP A 234 -17.89 23.29 4.95
C ASP A 234 -17.58 24.10 6.23
N ASP A 235 -17.03 23.45 7.26
CA ASP A 235 -16.60 24.08 8.51
C ASP A 235 -15.44 25.06 8.27
N MET A 236 -14.49 24.71 7.40
CA MET A 236 -13.41 25.62 7.01
C MET A 236 -13.98 26.88 6.35
N GLY A 237 -14.88 26.74 5.38
CA GLY A 237 -15.55 27.86 4.72
C GLY A 237 -16.28 28.77 5.71
N SER A 238 -17.07 28.18 6.61
CA SER A 238 -17.80 28.90 7.66
C SER A 238 -16.88 29.72 8.56
N ASN A 239 -15.72 29.17 8.94
CA ASN A 239 -14.73 29.88 9.74
C ASN A 239 -14.06 31.03 8.97
N ILE A 240 -13.77 30.84 7.69
CA ILE A 240 -13.22 31.91 6.85
C ILE A 240 -14.23 33.07 6.77
N THR A 241 -15.50 32.79 6.47
CA THR A 241 -16.56 33.82 6.38
C THR A 241 -16.77 34.55 7.71
N ALA A 242 -16.68 33.85 8.84
CA ALA A 242 -16.80 34.46 10.17
C ALA A 242 -15.55 35.27 10.59
N GLY A 243 -14.48 35.29 9.78
CA GLY A 243 -13.20 35.92 10.11
C GLY A 243 -12.38 35.14 11.14
N ASN A 244 -12.76 33.90 11.45
CA ASN A 244 -12.03 33.00 12.34
C ASN A 244 -10.91 32.27 11.59
N LEU A 245 -9.97 33.05 11.04
CA LEU A 245 -8.92 32.56 10.15
C LEU A 245 -7.99 31.54 10.84
N SER A 246 -7.76 31.68 12.14
CA SER A 246 -6.92 30.74 12.89
C SER A 246 -7.54 29.34 12.94
N ASN A 247 -8.86 29.24 13.12
CA ASN A 247 -9.54 27.94 13.15
C ASN A 247 -9.64 27.34 11.75
N ALA A 248 -9.88 28.18 10.73
CA ALA A 248 -9.84 27.75 9.33
C ALA A 248 -8.48 27.13 8.95
N GLU A 249 -7.36 27.68 9.42
CA GLU A 249 -6.02 27.11 9.15
C GLU A 249 -5.81 25.75 9.83
N ILE A 250 -6.35 25.54 11.03
CA ILE A 250 -6.31 24.24 11.72
C ILE A 250 -7.06 23.21 10.88
N ILE A 251 -8.30 23.52 10.49
CA ILE A 251 -9.12 22.62 9.69
C ILE A 251 -8.45 22.33 8.34
N ARG A 252 -7.86 23.35 7.68
CA ARG A 252 -7.10 23.18 6.44
C ARG A 252 -5.96 22.17 6.61
N HIS A 253 -5.23 22.25 7.73
CA HIS A 253 -4.17 21.28 8.03
C HIS A 253 -4.71 19.86 8.18
N ASP A 254 -5.85 19.70 8.85
CA ASP A 254 -6.48 18.39 9.06
C ASP A 254 -7.01 17.79 7.74
N ILE A 255 -7.57 18.61 6.84
CA ILE A 255 -7.94 18.19 5.47
C ILE A 255 -6.73 17.67 4.70
N GLY A 256 -5.53 18.22 4.96
CA GLY A 256 -4.28 17.76 4.34
C GLY A 256 -3.94 16.30 4.63
N ASP A 257 -4.36 15.74 5.78
CA ASP A 257 -4.22 14.31 6.08
C ASP A 257 -5.03 13.46 5.10
N SER A 258 -6.23 13.90 4.72
CA SER A 258 -7.08 13.22 3.74
C SER A 258 -6.43 13.20 2.36
N CYS A 259 -5.80 14.29 1.93
CA CYS A 259 -5.00 14.31 0.70
C CYS A 259 -3.86 13.29 0.75
N HIS A 260 -3.21 13.13 1.92
CA HIS A 260 -2.12 12.18 2.10
C HIS A 260 -2.57 10.73 1.89
N ARG A 261 -3.77 10.37 2.36
CA ARG A 261 -4.33 9.00 2.18
C ARG A 261 -4.52 8.66 0.71
N CYS A 262 -5.09 9.57 -0.09
CA CYS A 262 -5.21 9.38 -1.53
C CYS A 262 -3.83 9.29 -2.21
N HIS A 263 -2.88 10.12 -1.80
CA HIS A 263 -1.53 10.12 -2.34
C HIS A 263 -0.80 8.80 -2.08
N ILE A 264 -0.90 8.21 -0.89
CA ILE A 264 -0.28 6.92 -0.58
C ILE A 264 -0.79 5.81 -1.52
N ILE A 265 -2.07 5.84 -1.88
CA ILE A 265 -2.68 4.80 -2.70
C ILE A 265 -2.45 5.03 -4.19
N HIS A 266 -2.47 6.28 -4.68
CA HIS A 266 -2.46 6.56 -6.11
C HIS A 266 -1.11 6.99 -6.69
N ILE A 267 -0.26 7.66 -5.92
CA ILE A 267 1.04 8.15 -6.42
C ILE A 267 2.01 7.00 -6.68
N PRO A 268 2.25 6.04 -5.75
CA PRO A 268 3.14 4.93 -6.03
C PRO A 268 2.75 4.15 -7.30
N PRO A 269 1.49 3.71 -7.52
CA PRO A 269 1.10 3.05 -8.77
C PRO A 269 1.39 3.84 -10.03
N GLN A 270 1.16 5.17 -10.01
CA GLN A 270 1.40 6.06 -11.15
C GLN A 270 2.86 5.99 -11.63
N TYR A 271 3.79 5.81 -10.69
CA TYR A 271 5.23 5.81 -10.98
C TYR A 271 5.87 4.42 -10.90
N ALA A 272 5.15 3.40 -10.43
CA ALA A 272 5.66 2.05 -10.23
C ALA A 272 5.47 1.12 -11.43
N LYS A 273 4.57 1.45 -12.39
CA LYS A 273 4.23 0.49 -13.45
C LYS A 273 5.41 0.21 -14.39
N LEU A 274 5.83 -1.05 -14.35
CA LEU A 274 6.78 -1.69 -15.23
C LEU A 274 6.10 -2.05 -16.55
N ASP A 275 6.76 -1.82 -17.67
CA ASP A 275 6.31 -2.37 -18.95
C ASP A 275 6.32 -3.90 -18.88
N GLY A 276 5.14 -4.52 -18.91
CA GLY A 276 5.01 -5.96 -19.12
C GLY A 276 5.52 -6.32 -20.52
N LYS A 277 6.57 -7.14 -20.61
CA LYS A 277 7.00 -7.76 -21.88
C LYS A 277 6.24 -9.06 -22.16
#